data_AF-A0A1Y2SWE2-F1
#
_entry.id   AF-A0A1Y2SWE2-F1
#
_cell.length_a   1.000
_cell.length_b   1.000
_cell.length_c   1.000
_cell.angle_alpha   90.00
_cell.angle_beta   90.00
_cell.angle_gamma   90.00
#
_symmetry.space_group_name_H-M   'P 1'
#
loop_
_entity.id
_entity.type
_entity.pdbx_description
1 polymer ?
#
loop_
_entity_poly.entity_id
_entity_poly.type
_entity_poly.pdbx_seq_one_letter_code
_entity_poly.pdbx_strand_id
1 'polypeptide(L)'
;MAETNVVYVAGGCFWGMEEYFHKVDGVVKTTVGYANSRVENPSYEQVCTGATDAVEAVRVEYDPSRVSLRVLTLLFLDVIDPWSVDRQGHDVGRQYRTGLYLGGPGVDADDVEAQRETFTSALAQLERREQKDSAVEVVALENFYPAEEYHQDYLIKNPTGYCHISVQAMLRVPQRQKYIERIWELSNLSYQVTQNADTERPFANEYDATFEPGIYVDIVSRKPLFVSTTKFDSGCGWPSFSKPIHNDDLVEVEDYSLFGRPRIEVRAKDSGIHLGHVFTDGPKQMGGLRYCMNSASLDFVPLEQMEEQGYAELIPLVLEGE
;
A
#
# COMPACT_ATOMS: atom_id res chain seq x y z
N MET A 1 23.23 -12.58 -17.56
CA MET A 1 21.93 -12.73 -16.88
C MET A 1 21.91 -11.65 -15.82
N ALA A 2 20.79 -10.96 -15.62
CA ALA A 2 20.67 -10.04 -14.50
C ALA A 2 20.88 -10.84 -13.20
N GLU A 3 21.55 -10.24 -12.22
CA GLU A 3 21.69 -10.82 -10.90
C GLU A 3 20.30 -10.93 -10.26
N THR A 4 19.98 -12.06 -9.65
CA THR A 4 18.66 -12.32 -9.06
C THR A 4 18.82 -12.67 -7.59
N ASN A 5 18.07 -12.00 -6.73
CA ASN A 5 17.98 -12.31 -5.31
C ASN A 5 16.72 -13.11 -5.03
N VAL A 6 16.70 -13.80 -3.88
CA VAL A 6 15.60 -14.68 -3.48
C VAL A 6 15.05 -14.26 -2.12
N VAL A 7 13.74 -14.35 -1.96
CA VAL A 7 13.06 -14.24 -0.66
C VAL A 7 11.96 -15.28 -0.55
N TYR A 8 11.70 -15.75 0.67
CA TYR A 8 10.65 -16.72 0.99
C TYR A 8 9.66 -16.08 1.95
N VAL A 9 8.38 -16.12 1.58
CA VAL A 9 7.29 -15.52 2.37
C VAL A 9 6.10 -16.47 2.47
N ALA A 10 5.40 -16.45 3.59
CA ALA A 10 4.13 -17.16 3.79
C ALA A 10 3.08 -16.20 4.30
N GLY A 11 1.90 -16.22 3.70
CA GLY A 11 0.82 -15.29 4.05
C GLY A 11 -0.54 -15.84 3.71
N GLY A 12 -0.83 -17.07 4.13
CA GLY A 12 -2.08 -17.76 3.81
C GLY A 12 -1.97 -18.62 2.56
N CYS A 13 -3.11 -18.83 1.89
CA CYS A 13 -3.15 -19.62 0.66
C CYS A 13 -2.17 -19.06 -0.38
N PHE A 14 -1.21 -19.89 -0.79
CA PHE A 14 -0.12 -19.45 -1.66
C PHE A 14 -0.55 -19.08 -3.10
N TRP A 15 -1.76 -19.45 -3.54
CA TRP A 15 -2.25 -19.15 -4.90
C TRP A 15 -2.44 -17.66 -5.10
N GLY A 16 -3.07 -17.01 -4.11
CA GLY A 16 -3.25 -15.57 -4.12
C GLY A 16 -1.93 -14.83 -3.97
N MET A 17 -1.07 -15.33 -3.08
CA MET A 17 0.21 -14.70 -2.79
C MET A 17 1.16 -14.76 -4.00
N GLU A 18 1.23 -15.89 -4.69
CA GLU A 18 2.00 -16.08 -5.92
C GLU A 18 1.58 -15.08 -7.02
N GLU A 19 0.28 -15.02 -7.31
CA GLU A 19 -0.28 -14.09 -8.30
C GLU A 19 -0.10 -12.63 -7.90
N TYR A 20 -0.13 -12.32 -6.61
CA TYR A 20 0.15 -10.97 -6.11
C TYR A 20 1.59 -10.56 -6.42
N PHE A 21 2.57 -11.43 -6.14
CA PHE A 21 3.98 -11.17 -6.45
C PHE A 21 4.27 -11.15 -7.95
N HIS A 22 3.56 -11.90 -8.77
CA HIS A 22 3.68 -11.80 -10.24
C HIS A 22 3.40 -10.41 -10.79
N LYS A 23 2.61 -9.60 -10.08
CA LYS A 23 2.27 -8.24 -10.51
C LYS A 23 3.30 -7.19 -10.07
N VAL A 24 4.29 -7.59 -9.28
CA VAL A 24 5.36 -6.69 -8.83
C VAL A 24 6.40 -6.57 -9.93
N ASP A 25 6.64 -5.33 -10.38
CA ASP A 25 7.66 -5.04 -11.37
C ASP A 25 9.05 -5.33 -10.79
N GLY A 26 9.80 -6.22 -11.44
CA GLY A 26 11.11 -6.69 -10.95
C GLY A 26 11.08 -8.10 -10.37
N VAL A 27 9.90 -8.69 -10.09
CA VAL A 27 9.81 -10.14 -9.83
C VAL A 27 10.05 -10.89 -11.14
N VAL A 28 10.99 -11.83 -11.11
CA VAL A 28 11.45 -12.60 -12.27
C VAL A 28 10.74 -13.95 -12.34
N LYS A 29 10.58 -14.60 -11.19
CA LYS A 29 9.96 -15.91 -11.08
C LYS A 29 9.41 -16.12 -9.68
N THR A 30 8.29 -16.84 -9.58
CA THR A 30 7.82 -17.35 -8.30
C THR A 30 7.76 -18.89 -8.34
N THR A 31 7.70 -19.51 -7.17
CA THR A 31 7.45 -20.94 -7.02
C THR A 31 6.75 -21.15 -5.69
N VAL A 32 5.57 -21.76 -5.71
CA VAL A 32 4.86 -22.13 -4.48
C VAL A 32 5.36 -23.46 -3.93
N GLY A 33 5.33 -23.60 -2.61
CA GLY A 33 5.82 -24.80 -1.93
C GLY A 33 5.52 -24.83 -0.45
N TYR A 34 6.09 -25.85 0.19
CA TYR A 34 5.93 -26.14 1.61
C TYR A 34 7.24 -25.88 2.33
N ALA A 35 7.27 -24.86 3.19
CA ALA A 35 8.44 -24.49 3.96
C ALA A 35 8.40 -25.05 5.39
N ASN A 36 9.58 -25.27 5.97
CA ASN A 36 9.79 -25.69 7.37
C ASN A 36 8.93 -26.91 7.76
N SER A 37 8.85 -27.90 6.87
CA SER A 37 8.15 -29.16 7.09
C SER A 37 8.96 -30.11 7.97
N ARG A 38 8.28 -30.85 8.84
CA ARG A 38 8.84 -31.98 9.60
C ARG A 38 8.91 -33.28 8.79
N VAL A 39 8.18 -33.35 7.68
CA VAL A 39 8.16 -34.48 6.76
C VAL A 39 8.88 -34.08 5.49
N GLU A 40 9.79 -34.91 5.02
CA GLU A 40 10.48 -34.69 3.75
C GLU A 40 9.50 -34.76 2.58
N ASN A 41 9.55 -33.76 1.69
CA ASN A 41 8.75 -33.68 0.47
C ASN A 41 7.26 -34.03 0.66
N PRO A 42 6.54 -33.30 1.53
CA PRO A 42 5.14 -33.61 1.84
C PRO A 42 4.24 -33.33 0.64
N SER A 43 3.21 -34.16 0.47
CA SER A 43 2.09 -33.87 -0.45
C SER A 43 1.14 -32.83 0.13
N TYR A 44 0.37 -32.16 -0.72
CA TYR A 44 -0.69 -31.24 -0.29
C TYR A 44 -1.62 -31.86 0.75
N GLU A 45 -2.06 -33.11 0.53
CA GLU A 45 -2.96 -33.80 1.47
C GLU A 45 -2.31 -33.98 2.84
N GLN A 46 -1.01 -34.27 2.91
CA GLN A 46 -0.29 -34.38 4.18
C GLN A 46 -0.22 -33.03 4.89
N VAL A 47 0.04 -31.94 4.15
CA VAL A 47 0.09 -30.58 4.70
C VAL A 47 -1.28 -30.17 5.25
N CYS A 48 -2.37 -30.46 4.54
CA CYS A 48 -3.73 -30.15 5.00
C CYS A 48 -4.14 -30.87 6.29
N THR A 49 -3.49 -31.98 6.65
CA THR A 49 -3.74 -32.63 7.95
C THR A 49 -3.14 -31.87 9.14
N GLY A 50 -2.21 -30.95 8.90
CA GLY A 50 -1.43 -30.24 9.92
C GLY A 50 -0.30 -31.07 10.54
N ALA A 51 -0.17 -32.36 10.20
CA ALA A 51 0.82 -33.25 10.82
C ALA A 51 2.27 -32.93 10.42
N THR A 52 2.47 -32.29 9.26
CA THR A 52 3.80 -31.91 8.75
C THR A 52 4.33 -30.63 9.39
N ASP A 53 3.46 -29.81 9.97
CA ASP A 53 3.75 -28.43 10.43
C ASP A 53 4.29 -27.48 9.33
N ALA A 54 4.27 -27.93 8.08
CA ALA A 54 4.72 -27.15 6.95
C ALA A 54 3.81 -25.94 6.73
N VAL A 55 4.38 -24.88 6.17
CA VAL A 55 3.65 -23.67 5.78
C VAL A 55 3.60 -23.53 4.26
N GLU A 56 2.46 -23.11 3.73
CA GLU A 56 2.35 -22.68 2.35
C GLU A 56 3.17 -21.39 2.16
N ALA A 57 4.23 -21.49 1.36
CA ALA A 57 5.17 -20.41 1.13
C ALA A 57 5.38 -20.17 -0.36
N VAL A 58 5.74 -18.93 -0.68
CA VAL A 58 6.15 -18.50 -2.02
C VAL A 58 7.63 -18.19 -1.98
N ARG A 59 8.40 -18.86 -2.86
CA ARG A 59 9.75 -18.47 -3.22
C ARG A 59 9.66 -17.40 -4.31
N VAL A 60 10.19 -16.21 -4.05
CA VAL A 60 10.17 -15.08 -4.99
C VAL A 60 11.60 -14.79 -5.42
N GLU A 61 11.87 -14.93 -6.71
CA GLU A 61 13.11 -14.51 -7.36
C GLU A 61 12.89 -13.13 -7.98
N TYR A 62 13.77 -12.17 -7.70
CA TYR A 62 13.60 -10.78 -8.12
C TYR A 62 14.92 -10.12 -8.55
N ASP A 63 14.81 -9.13 -9.42
CA ASP A 63 15.90 -8.26 -9.86
C ASP A 63 16.06 -7.11 -8.86
N PRO A 64 17.15 -7.09 -8.04
CA PRO A 64 17.34 -6.08 -7.01
C PRO A 64 17.57 -4.67 -7.58
N SER A 65 17.87 -4.53 -8.88
CA SER A 65 17.96 -3.22 -9.54
C SER A 65 16.60 -2.60 -9.84
N ARG A 66 15.53 -3.39 -9.78
CA ARG A 66 14.15 -2.97 -10.11
C ARG A 66 13.23 -2.93 -8.89
N VAL A 67 13.43 -3.85 -7.95
CA VAL A 67 12.65 -3.90 -6.70
C VAL A 67 13.55 -4.31 -5.53
N SER A 68 13.48 -3.57 -4.43
CA SER A 68 14.25 -3.87 -3.22
C SER A 68 13.53 -4.92 -2.37
N LEU A 69 14.29 -5.64 -1.55
CA LEU A 69 13.73 -6.52 -0.52
C LEU A 69 12.74 -5.77 0.37
N ARG A 70 13.07 -4.52 0.73
CA ARG A 70 12.25 -3.63 1.54
C ARG A 70 10.87 -3.44 0.91
N VAL A 71 10.80 -3.13 -0.39
CA VAL A 71 9.53 -2.95 -1.12
C VAL A 71 8.72 -4.25 -1.14
N LEU A 72 9.36 -5.40 -1.40
CA LEU A 72 8.68 -6.70 -1.37
C LEU A 72 8.09 -7.02 0.01
N THR A 73 8.85 -6.76 1.09
CA THR A 73 8.38 -6.93 2.47
C THR A 73 7.21 -6.01 2.79
N LEU A 74 7.26 -4.76 2.34
CA LEU A 74 6.16 -3.83 2.58
C LEU A 74 4.89 -4.23 1.84
N LEU A 75 4.99 -4.60 0.56
CA LEU A 75 3.85 -5.08 -0.21
C LEU A 75 3.25 -6.36 0.39
N PHE A 76 4.09 -7.26 0.88
CA PHE A 76 3.63 -8.44 1.62
C PHE A 76 2.83 -8.07 2.87
N LEU A 77 3.39 -7.21 3.74
CA LEU A 77 2.70 -6.78 4.97
C LEU A 77 1.43 -5.96 4.70
N ASP A 78 1.36 -5.30 3.55
CA ASP A 78 0.22 -4.48 3.13
C ASP A 78 -1.00 -5.31 2.69
N VAL A 79 -0.81 -6.59 2.35
CA VAL A 79 -1.87 -7.44 1.78
C VAL A 79 -2.33 -8.59 2.69
N ILE A 80 -1.56 -8.93 3.73
CA ILE A 80 -1.94 -9.93 4.73
C ILE A 80 -2.70 -9.29 5.90
N ASP A 81 -3.33 -10.12 6.74
CA ASP A 81 -3.67 -9.77 8.12
C ASP A 81 -2.47 -10.13 9.03
N PRO A 82 -1.63 -9.16 9.42
CA PRO A 82 -0.42 -9.42 10.20
C PRO A 82 -0.71 -9.76 11.67
N TRP A 83 -1.96 -9.68 12.11
CA TRP A 83 -2.36 -9.96 13.48
C TRP A 83 -2.96 -11.36 13.66
N SER A 84 -3.38 -11.98 12.56
CA SER A 84 -3.98 -13.31 12.57
C SER A 84 -2.94 -14.37 12.91
N VAL A 85 -3.30 -15.25 13.84
CA VAL A 85 -2.53 -16.45 14.17
C VAL A 85 -3.12 -17.63 13.41
N ASP A 86 -2.28 -18.35 12.65
CA ASP A 86 -2.64 -19.58 11.92
C ASP A 86 -3.89 -19.43 11.04
N ARG A 87 -4.05 -18.26 10.41
CA ARG A 87 -5.22 -17.93 9.58
C ARG A 87 -4.92 -16.81 8.61
N GLN A 88 -5.49 -16.85 7.41
CA GLN A 88 -5.66 -15.70 6.52
C GLN A 88 -7.00 -15.79 5.79
N GLY A 89 -7.83 -14.76 5.90
CA GLY A 89 -9.19 -14.77 5.35
C GLY A 89 -10.04 -15.93 5.89
N HIS A 90 -10.46 -16.83 5.00
CA HIS A 90 -11.23 -18.03 5.34
C HIS A 90 -10.37 -19.27 5.58
N ASP A 91 -9.08 -19.21 5.27
CA ASP A 91 -8.14 -20.32 5.40
C ASP A 91 -7.59 -20.38 6.82
N VAL A 92 -7.83 -21.49 7.52
CA VAL A 92 -7.47 -21.68 8.94
C VAL A 92 -6.61 -22.92 9.10
N GLY A 93 -5.51 -22.79 9.83
CA GLY A 93 -4.55 -23.85 10.10
C GLY A 93 -3.11 -23.33 10.10
N ARG A 94 -2.21 -24.10 10.74
CA ARG A 94 -0.78 -23.73 10.82
C ARG A 94 -0.11 -23.62 9.45
N GLN A 95 -0.62 -24.30 8.43
CA GLN A 95 -0.14 -24.17 7.06
C GLN A 95 -0.39 -22.78 6.45
N TYR A 96 -1.27 -21.97 7.05
CA TYR A 96 -1.62 -20.63 6.62
C TYR A 96 -1.10 -19.53 7.54
N ARG A 97 -0.17 -19.87 8.46
CA ARG A 97 0.49 -18.88 9.31
C ARG A 97 1.29 -17.88 8.46
N THR A 98 1.51 -16.69 9.00
CA THR A 98 2.26 -15.62 8.34
C THR A 98 3.73 -15.68 8.74
N GLY A 99 4.63 -15.57 7.77
CA GLY A 99 6.07 -15.68 8.03
C GLY A 99 6.96 -15.10 6.95
N LEU A 100 8.12 -14.61 7.38
CA LEU A 100 9.23 -14.14 6.56
C LEU A 100 10.45 -15.02 6.88
N TYR A 101 10.92 -15.77 5.88
CA TYR A 101 11.94 -16.80 6.11
C TYR A 101 13.32 -16.34 5.64
N LEU A 102 14.29 -16.52 6.53
CA LEU A 102 15.68 -16.10 6.35
C LEU A 102 16.52 -17.19 5.70
N GLY A 103 17.34 -16.83 4.72
CA GLY A 103 18.18 -17.75 3.98
C GLY A 103 17.40 -18.69 3.06
N GLY A 104 17.99 -19.83 2.74
CA GLY A 104 17.38 -20.85 1.89
C GLY A 104 18.03 -20.97 0.50
N PRO A 105 17.55 -21.92 -0.33
CA PRO A 105 18.08 -22.15 -1.66
C PRO A 105 18.05 -20.90 -2.57
N GLY A 106 19.24 -20.43 -2.96
CA GLY A 106 19.40 -19.26 -3.84
C GLY A 106 19.48 -17.92 -3.09
N VAL A 107 19.51 -17.91 -1.76
CA VAL A 107 19.88 -16.74 -0.95
C VAL A 107 21.36 -16.82 -0.62
N ASP A 108 22.11 -15.72 -0.82
CA ASP A 108 23.50 -15.64 -0.38
C ASP A 108 23.58 -15.67 1.16
N ALA A 109 24.57 -16.37 1.71
CA ALA A 109 24.77 -16.43 3.15
C ALA A 109 25.05 -15.04 3.74
N ASP A 110 25.72 -14.16 2.98
CA ASP A 110 26.02 -12.80 3.41
C ASP A 110 24.76 -11.89 3.42
N ASP A 111 23.71 -12.26 2.70
CA ASP A 111 22.44 -11.51 2.63
C ASP A 111 21.48 -11.81 3.79
N VAL A 112 21.71 -12.88 4.56
CA VAL A 112 20.78 -13.34 5.61
C VAL A 112 20.58 -12.29 6.71
N GLU A 113 21.63 -11.57 7.07
CA GLU A 113 21.52 -10.51 8.08
C GLU A 113 20.79 -9.27 7.52
N ALA A 114 21.04 -8.91 6.26
CA ALA A 114 20.29 -7.84 5.59
C ALA A 114 18.80 -8.18 5.46
N GLN A 115 18.45 -9.45 5.21
CA GLN A 115 17.07 -9.93 5.25
C GLN A 115 16.46 -9.73 6.65
N ARG A 116 17.19 -10.15 7.70
CA ARG A 116 16.73 -10.01 9.08
C ARG A 116 16.48 -8.55 9.45
N GLU A 117 17.40 -7.66 9.16
CA GLU A 117 17.26 -6.22 9.42
C GLU A 117 16.05 -5.64 8.66
N THR A 118 15.91 -5.98 7.38
CA THR A 118 14.80 -5.50 6.55
C THR A 118 13.44 -5.96 7.09
N PHE A 119 13.31 -7.24 7.46
CA PHE A 119 12.05 -7.80 7.95
C PHE A 119 11.68 -7.25 9.32
N THR A 120 12.64 -7.24 10.25
CA THR A 120 12.41 -6.76 11.62
C THR A 120 12.14 -5.26 11.66
N SER A 121 12.82 -4.46 10.84
CA SER A 121 12.54 -3.01 10.76
C SER A 121 11.16 -2.72 10.18
N ALA A 122 10.73 -3.46 9.16
CA ALA A 122 9.40 -3.34 8.57
C ALA A 122 8.29 -3.71 9.57
N LEU A 123 8.44 -4.83 10.29
CA LEU A 123 7.49 -5.24 11.33
C LEU A 123 7.47 -4.24 12.47
N ALA A 124 8.63 -3.80 12.97
CA ALA A 124 8.67 -2.82 14.04
C ALA A 124 8.03 -1.48 13.64
N GLN A 125 8.08 -1.09 12.37
CA GLN A 125 7.36 0.08 11.87
C GLN A 125 5.84 -0.13 11.90
N LEU A 126 5.35 -1.29 11.45
CA LEU A 126 3.95 -1.67 11.50
C LEU A 126 3.42 -1.70 12.94
N GLU A 127 4.13 -2.39 13.83
CA GLU A 127 3.76 -2.57 15.23
C GLU A 127 3.75 -1.24 15.99
N ARG A 128 4.70 -0.33 15.70
CA ARG A 128 4.69 1.02 16.26
C ARG A 128 3.51 1.86 15.77
N ARG A 129 3.10 1.75 14.50
CA ARG A 129 1.94 2.50 13.99
C ARG A 129 0.67 2.03 14.67
N GLU A 130 0.50 0.72 14.77
CA GLU A 130 -0.74 0.07 15.22
C GLU A 130 -0.77 -0.20 16.74
N GLN A 131 0.34 0.08 17.44
CA GLN A 131 0.51 -0.13 18.88
C GLN A 131 0.15 -1.56 19.31
N LYS A 132 0.57 -2.53 18.50
CA LYS A 132 0.20 -3.94 18.62
C LYS A 132 1.29 -4.83 18.02
N ASP A 133 1.62 -5.92 18.71
CA ASP A 133 2.58 -6.91 18.22
C ASP A 133 1.98 -7.75 17.10
N SER A 134 2.78 -8.03 16.07
CA SER A 134 2.39 -8.85 14.92
C SER A 134 2.52 -10.35 15.22
N ALA A 135 1.73 -11.16 14.51
CA ALA A 135 1.81 -12.61 14.54
C ALA A 135 2.79 -13.17 13.49
N VAL A 136 3.39 -12.30 12.67
CA VAL A 136 4.28 -12.68 11.56
C VAL A 136 5.61 -13.19 12.11
N GLU A 137 5.95 -14.44 11.82
CA GLU A 137 7.22 -15.02 12.26
C GLU A 137 8.40 -14.55 11.38
N VAL A 138 9.55 -14.26 11.99
CA VAL A 138 10.81 -14.03 11.26
C VAL A 138 11.83 -15.07 11.71
N VAL A 139 11.94 -16.16 10.94
CA VAL A 139 12.69 -17.36 11.34
C VAL A 139 13.58 -17.87 10.20
N ALA A 140 14.52 -18.75 10.51
CA ALA A 140 15.35 -19.39 9.48
C ALA A 140 14.50 -20.33 8.61
N LEU A 141 14.80 -20.36 7.31
CA LEU A 141 14.28 -21.40 6.41
C LEU A 141 15.09 -22.69 6.62
N GLU A 142 14.44 -23.74 7.10
CA GLU A 142 15.06 -25.05 7.33
C GLU A 142 15.01 -25.93 6.07
N ASN A 143 13.86 -25.92 5.40
CA ASN A 143 13.64 -26.65 4.15
C ASN A 143 12.53 -25.99 3.33
N PHE A 144 12.56 -26.23 2.02
CA PHE A 144 11.51 -25.81 1.08
C PHE A 144 11.32 -26.89 0.02
N TYR A 145 10.10 -27.41 -0.09
CA TYR A 145 9.73 -28.40 -1.08
C TYR A 145 8.74 -27.75 -2.07
N PRO A 146 9.05 -27.65 -3.37
CA PRO A 146 8.10 -27.16 -4.36
C PRO A 146 6.80 -27.97 -4.32
N ALA A 147 5.66 -27.28 -4.34
CA ALA A 147 4.36 -27.92 -4.42
C ALA A 147 4.14 -28.54 -5.81
N GLU A 148 3.12 -29.40 -5.92
CA GLU A 148 2.74 -30.06 -7.15
C GLU A 148 2.44 -29.07 -8.29
N GLU A 149 2.66 -29.49 -9.53
CA GLU A 149 2.54 -28.64 -10.73
C GLU A 149 1.15 -27.98 -10.88
N TYR A 150 0.09 -28.59 -10.34
CA TYR A 150 -1.24 -28.01 -10.41
C TYR A 150 -1.43 -26.80 -9.47
N HIS A 151 -0.56 -26.63 -8.47
CA HIS A 151 -0.55 -25.46 -7.58
C HIS A 151 0.29 -24.30 -8.13
N GLN A 152 1.31 -24.58 -8.94
CA GLN A 152 2.13 -23.55 -9.58
C GLN A 152 1.27 -22.73 -10.54
N ASP A 153 1.41 -21.40 -10.54
CA ASP A 153 0.66 -20.48 -11.41
C ASP A 153 -0.88 -20.70 -11.35
N TYR A 154 -1.41 -21.08 -10.18
CA TYR A 154 -2.80 -21.58 -10.10
C TYR A 154 -3.83 -20.56 -10.60
N LEU A 155 -3.72 -19.29 -10.23
CA LEU A 155 -4.66 -18.23 -10.64
C LEU A 155 -4.44 -17.75 -12.08
N ILE A 156 -3.25 -17.96 -12.65
CA ILE A 156 -3.03 -17.77 -14.09
C ILE A 156 -3.77 -18.86 -14.86
N LYS A 157 -3.66 -20.11 -14.40
CA LYS A 157 -4.34 -21.29 -14.98
C LYS A 157 -5.86 -21.23 -14.75
N ASN A 158 -6.31 -20.66 -13.63
CA ASN A 158 -7.70 -20.60 -13.19
C ASN A 158 -8.06 -19.17 -12.72
N PRO A 159 -8.36 -18.23 -13.63
CA PRO A 159 -8.58 -16.81 -13.28
C PRO A 159 -9.74 -16.52 -12.33
N THR A 160 -10.71 -17.44 -12.22
CA THR A 160 -11.85 -17.35 -11.29
C THR A 160 -11.67 -18.26 -10.08
N GLY A 161 -10.46 -18.75 -9.84
CA GLY A 161 -10.10 -19.59 -8.71
C GLY A 161 -10.24 -18.87 -7.38
N TYR A 162 -10.21 -19.64 -6.30
CA TYR A 162 -10.27 -19.09 -4.95
C TYR A 162 -9.04 -18.23 -4.65
N CYS A 163 -9.26 -17.08 -4.02
CA CYS A 163 -8.20 -16.22 -3.52
C CYS A 163 -8.72 -15.39 -2.34
N HIS A 164 -7.99 -15.39 -1.22
CA HIS A 164 -8.33 -14.56 -0.07
C HIS A 164 -7.86 -13.10 -0.26
N ILE A 165 -6.81 -12.87 -1.06
CA ILE A 165 -6.36 -11.53 -1.45
C ILE A 165 -7.36 -10.96 -2.46
N SER A 166 -7.83 -9.74 -2.22
CA SER A 166 -8.83 -9.13 -3.11
C SER A 166 -8.25 -8.87 -4.51
N VAL A 167 -9.06 -9.10 -5.55
CA VAL A 167 -8.70 -8.79 -6.94
C VAL A 167 -8.31 -7.31 -7.10
N GLN A 168 -8.95 -6.41 -6.35
CA GLN A 168 -8.60 -4.99 -6.36
C GLN A 168 -7.18 -4.74 -5.83
N ALA A 169 -6.77 -5.40 -4.76
CA ALA A 169 -5.41 -5.29 -4.23
C ALA A 169 -4.38 -5.78 -5.26
N MET A 170 -4.66 -6.92 -5.93
CA MET A 170 -3.81 -7.44 -7.00
C MET A 170 -3.68 -6.47 -8.18
N LEU A 171 -4.79 -5.95 -8.69
CA LEU A 171 -4.78 -5.02 -9.82
C LEU A 171 -4.05 -3.71 -9.51
N ARG A 172 -3.97 -3.32 -8.24
CA ARG A 172 -3.29 -2.10 -7.79
C ARG A 172 -1.81 -2.28 -7.53
N VAL A 173 -1.24 -3.49 -7.59
CA VAL A 173 0.18 -3.74 -7.26
C VAL A 173 1.14 -2.78 -7.96
N PRO A 174 1.07 -2.53 -9.28
CA PRO A 174 2.03 -1.62 -9.95
C PRO A 174 1.98 -0.18 -9.40
N GLN A 175 0.76 0.31 -9.14
CA GLN A 175 0.55 1.63 -8.53
C GLN A 175 1.03 1.65 -7.08
N ARG A 176 0.70 0.60 -6.32
CA ARG A 176 1.02 0.46 -4.90
C ARG A 176 2.53 0.39 -4.68
N GLN A 177 3.23 -0.44 -5.47
CA GLN A 177 4.68 -0.60 -5.47
C GLN A 177 5.40 0.75 -5.60
N LYS A 178 4.95 1.60 -6.53
CA LYS A 178 5.59 2.90 -6.79
C LYS A 178 5.66 3.81 -5.55
N TYR A 179 4.72 3.65 -4.63
CA TYR A 179 4.53 4.58 -3.51
C TYR A 179 4.62 3.93 -2.13
N ILE A 180 4.82 2.61 -2.06
CA ILE A 180 4.65 1.85 -0.81
C ILE A 180 5.58 2.36 0.29
N GLU A 181 6.81 2.73 -0.01
CA GLU A 181 7.75 3.25 1.01
C GLU A 181 7.24 4.56 1.63
N ARG A 182 6.84 5.53 0.80
CA ARG A 182 6.25 6.80 1.28
C ARG A 182 4.96 6.59 2.05
N ILE A 183 4.10 5.68 1.58
CA ILE A 183 2.86 5.31 2.28
C ILE A 183 3.18 4.78 3.68
N TRP A 184 4.25 4.00 3.81
CA TRP A 184 4.67 3.46 5.10
C TRP A 184 5.35 4.50 6.01
N GLU A 185 5.93 5.54 5.46
CA GLU A 185 6.50 6.67 6.20
C GLU A 185 5.44 7.65 6.73
N LEU A 186 4.19 7.56 6.25
CA LEU A 186 3.10 8.42 6.70
C LEU A 186 2.88 8.35 8.23
N SER A 187 2.49 9.49 8.79
CA SER A 187 1.93 9.54 10.14
C SER A 187 0.70 8.62 10.26
N ASN A 188 0.36 8.18 11.48
CA ASN A 188 -0.84 7.35 11.65
C ASN A 188 -2.10 8.06 11.12
N LEU A 189 -2.28 9.36 11.41
CA LEU A 189 -3.43 10.12 10.91
C LEU A 189 -3.44 10.17 9.38
N SER A 190 -2.32 10.50 8.75
CA SER A 190 -2.19 10.52 7.29
C SER A 190 -2.48 9.15 6.69
N TYR A 191 -1.98 8.07 7.28
CA TYR A 191 -2.26 6.70 6.83
C TYR A 191 -3.76 6.38 6.90
N GLN A 192 -4.41 6.65 8.04
CA GLN A 192 -5.85 6.40 8.20
C GLN A 192 -6.68 7.21 7.20
N VAL A 193 -6.39 8.50 7.04
CA VAL A 193 -7.08 9.35 6.07
C VAL A 193 -6.87 8.83 4.65
N THR A 194 -5.60 8.69 4.23
CA THR A 194 -5.27 8.42 2.82
C THR A 194 -5.58 6.99 2.37
N GLN A 195 -5.43 6.01 3.26
CA GLN A 195 -5.57 4.58 2.93
C GLN A 195 -6.91 3.99 3.35
N ASN A 196 -7.45 4.43 4.50
CA ASN A 196 -8.67 3.89 5.08
C ASN A 196 -9.89 4.82 4.93
N ALA A 197 -9.74 5.92 4.18
CA ALA A 197 -10.78 6.92 3.96
C ALA A 197 -11.37 7.49 5.27
N ASP A 198 -10.53 7.61 6.30
CA ASP A 198 -10.87 8.33 7.51
C ASP A 198 -10.92 9.85 7.26
N THR A 199 -11.46 10.60 8.19
CA THR A 199 -11.55 12.06 8.13
C THR A 199 -10.93 12.69 9.37
N GLU A 200 -9.96 13.58 9.18
CA GLU A 200 -9.33 14.29 10.29
C GLU A 200 -10.34 15.20 11.01
N ARG A 201 -10.03 15.60 12.25
CA ARG A 201 -10.95 16.43 13.04
C ARG A 201 -11.08 17.84 12.45
N PRO A 202 -12.29 18.41 12.39
CA PRO A 202 -12.50 19.77 11.91
C PRO A 202 -11.77 20.77 12.82
N PHE A 203 -11.21 21.83 12.23
CA PHE A 203 -10.47 22.93 12.87
C PHE A 203 -9.19 22.52 13.61
N ALA A 204 -8.90 21.22 13.71
CA ALA A 204 -7.74 20.67 14.40
C ALA A 204 -6.79 20.01 13.39
N ASN A 205 -6.53 20.72 12.30
CA ASN A 205 -5.66 20.30 11.21
C ASN A 205 -4.80 21.46 10.72
N GLU A 206 -3.75 21.13 9.97
CA GLU A 206 -2.69 22.07 9.64
C GLU A 206 -3.10 23.16 8.65
N TYR A 207 -3.97 22.83 7.68
CA TYR A 207 -4.21 23.69 6.52
C TYR A 207 -5.59 24.35 6.46
N ASP A 208 -6.49 24.12 7.43
CA ASP A 208 -7.78 24.83 7.52
C ASP A 208 -7.58 26.35 7.47
N ALA A 209 -6.71 26.88 8.34
CA ALA A 209 -6.43 28.31 8.46
C ALA A 209 -5.26 28.82 7.60
N THR A 210 -4.65 27.98 6.76
CA THR A 210 -3.52 28.38 5.91
C THR A 210 -4.02 29.07 4.64
N PHE A 211 -3.56 30.30 4.39
CA PHE A 211 -3.88 31.08 3.17
C PHE A 211 -2.64 31.68 2.51
N GLU A 212 -1.45 31.21 2.89
CA GLU A 212 -0.20 31.65 2.29
C GLU A 212 -0.12 31.28 0.79
N PRO A 213 0.59 32.06 -0.03
CA PRO A 213 0.82 31.75 -1.44
C PRO A 213 1.59 30.43 -1.62
N GLY A 214 1.07 29.51 -2.44
CA GLY A 214 1.73 28.24 -2.72
C GLY A 214 0.82 27.20 -3.36
N ILE A 215 1.25 25.94 -3.35
CA ILE A 215 0.49 24.81 -3.88
C ILE A 215 0.32 23.71 -2.82
N TYR A 216 -0.72 22.92 -2.98
CA TYR A 216 -0.97 21.72 -2.19
C TYR A 216 -0.77 20.51 -3.07
N VAL A 217 0.16 19.65 -2.69
CA VAL A 217 0.51 18.43 -3.41
C VAL A 217 -0.03 17.20 -2.70
N ASP A 218 -0.25 16.13 -3.44
CA ASP A 218 -0.50 14.79 -2.90
C ASP A 218 0.66 14.39 -1.97
N ILE A 219 0.36 14.06 -0.71
CA ILE A 219 1.38 13.73 0.30
C ILE A 219 2.24 12.52 -0.09
N VAL A 220 1.72 11.61 -0.92
CA VAL A 220 2.38 10.39 -1.37
C VAL A 220 3.05 10.61 -2.73
N SER A 221 2.30 11.01 -3.77
CA SER A 221 2.87 11.11 -5.12
C SER A 221 3.68 12.38 -5.35
N ARG A 222 3.51 13.41 -4.52
CA ARG A 222 4.02 14.78 -4.69
C ARG A 222 3.43 15.52 -5.89
N LYS A 223 2.40 14.96 -6.53
CA LYS A 223 1.73 15.62 -7.64
C LYS A 223 0.96 16.85 -7.16
N PRO A 224 1.10 18.02 -7.79
CA PRO A 224 0.30 19.20 -7.48
C PRO A 224 -1.19 18.96 -7.73
N LEU A 225 -2.02 19.26 -6.73
CA LEU A 225 -3.47 19.04 -6.80
C LEU A 225 -4.25 20.35 -6.74
N PHE A 226 -3.87 21.24 -5.83
CA PHE A 226 -4.57 22.52 -5.61
C PHE A 226 -3.57 23.68 -5.51
N VAL A 227 -4.06 24.89 -5.80
CA VAL A 227 -3.29 26.14 -5.69
C VAL A 227 -3.95 27.04 -4.65
N SER A 228 -3.16 27.81 -3.91
CA SER A 228 -3.67 28.69 -2.84
C SER A 228 -4.73 29.68 -3.34
N THR A 229 -4.63 30.14 -4.60
CA THR A 229 -5.57 31.09 -5.22
C THR A 229 -6.99 30.53 -5.41
N THR A 230 -7.16 29.21 -5.36
CA THR A 230 -8.49 28.57 -5.39
C THR A 230 -9.01 28.19 -4.01
N LYS A 231 -8.18 28.31 -2.96
CA LYS A 231 -8.55 28.06 -1.56
C LYS A 231 -9.41 29.19 -1.02
N PHE A 232 -10.40 28.87 -0.20
CA PHE A 232 -11.24 29.86 0.48
C PHE A 232 -11.64 29.37 1.88
N ASP A 233 -11.98 30.31 2.77
CA ASP A 233 -12.53 29.98 4.09
C ASP A 233 -14.01 29.55 3.94
N SER A 234 -14.26 28.26 4.14
CA SER A 234 -15.61 27.70 4.14
C SER A 234 -16.26 27.71 5.53
N GLY A 235 -15.50 27.91 6.61
CA GLY A 235 -15.96 27.70 7.98
C GLY A 235 -16.35 26.26 8.32
N CYS A 236 -16.03 25.27 7.46
CA CYS A 236 -16.35 23.87 7.71
C CYS A 236 -15.32 23.16 8.60
N GLY A 237 -14.12 23.74 8.76
CA GLY A 237 -13.02 23.20 9.55
C GLY A 237 -12.04 22.33 8.78
N TRP A 238 -12.07 22.36 7.44
CA TRP A 238 -11.10 21.67 6.58
C TRP A 238 -10.70 22.57 5.41
N PRO A 239 -9.46 22.44 4.88
CA PRO A 239 -9.03 23.21 3.73
C PRO A 239 -9.98 22.98 2.55
N SER A 240 -10.53 24.09 2.04
CA SER A 240 -11.57 24.10 1.03
C SER A 240 -11.10 24.81 -0.23
N PHE A 241 -11.21 24.14 -1.37
CA PHE A 241 -10.82 24.67 -2.68
C PHE A 241 -12.01 24.73 -3.62
N SER A 242 -12.01 25.70 -4.53
CA SER A 242 -13.08 25.85 -5.52
C SER A 242 -12.90 24.94 -6.75
N LYS A 243 -11.65 24.60 -7.08
CA LYS A 243 -11.27 23.71 -8.19
C LYS A 243 -9.83 23.19 -8.01
N PRO A 244 -9.50 22.00 -8.56
CA PRO A 244 -8.11 21.54 -8.68
C PRO A 244 -7.33 22.34 -9.72
N ILE A 245 -6.02 22.12 -9.77
CA ILE A 245 -5.15 22.61 -10.86
C ILE A 245 -5.58 21.97 -12.18
N HIS A 246 -5.77 20.64 -12.20
CA HIS A 246 -6.30 19.89 -13.34
C HIS A 246 -7.39 18.91 -12.89
N ASN A 247 -8.53 18.90 -13.58
CA ASN A 247 -9.64 17.99 -13.26
C ASN A 247 -9.25 16.52 -13.45
N ASP A 248 -8.40 16.23 -14.44
CA ASP A 248 -7.98 14.87 -14.79
C ASP A 248 -7.03 14.24 -13.77
N ASP A 249 -6.62 14.98 -12.73
CA ASP A 249 -5.75 14.49 -11.65
C ASP A 249 -6.54 13.92 -10.47
N LEU A 250 -7.86 14.10 -10.47
CA LEU A 250 -8.77 13.61 -9.44
C LEU A 250 -9.69 12.52 -9.99
N VAL A 251 -10.12 11.63 -9.10
CA VAL A 251 -11.17 10.65 -9.37
C VAL A 251 -12.31 10.90 -8.39
N GLU A 252 -13.50 11.10 -8.93
CA GLU A 252 -14.74 11.27 -8.17
C GLU A 252 -15.46 9.91 -8.07
N VAL A 253 -15.78 9.50 -6.84
CA VAL A 253 -16.40 8.21 -6.54
C VAL A 253 -17.66 8.43 -5.71
N GLU A 254 -18.77 7.78 -6.07
CA GLU A 254 -19.99 7.84 -5.27
C GLU A 254 -19.76 7.20 -3.89
N ASP A 255 -20.06 7.94 -2.83
CA ASP A 255 -19.88 7.52 -1.44
C ASP A 255 -21.24 7.44 -0.73
N TYR A 256 -21.61 6.21 -0.37
CA TYR A 256 -22.83 5.86 0.37
C TYR A 256 -22.54 5.37 1.80
N SER A 257 -21.33 5.59 2.32
CA SER A 257 -20.93 5.18 3.68
C SER A 257 -21.81 5.78 4.79
N LEU A 258 -22.42 6.94 4.55
CA LEU A 258 -23.37 7.59 5.44
C LEU A 258 -24.81 7.41 4.95
N PHE A 259 -25.60 6.66 5.72
CA PHE A 259 -26.99 6.39 5.39
C PHE A 259 -27.80 7.68 5.18
N GLY A 260 -28.44 7.79 4.00
CA GLY A 260 -29.27 8.94 3.64
C GLY A 260 -28.50 10.23 3.29
N ARG A 261 -27.17 10.17 3.17
CA ARG A 261 -26.32 11.32 2.83
C ARG A 261 -25.30 10.93 1.75
N PRO A 262 -25.74 10.74 0.50
CA PRO A 262 -24.82 10.46 -0.60
C PRO A 262 -23.85 11.64 -0.77
N ARG A 263 -22.58 11.32 -0.93
CA ARG A 263 -21.49 12.29 -1.19
C ARG A 263 -20.68 11.84 -2.40
N ILE A 264 -19.81 12.71 -2.87
CA ILE A 264 -18.82 12.38 -3.89
C ILE A 264 -17.45 12.41 -3.22
N GLU A 265 -16.85 11.25 -3.02
CA GLU A 265 -15.47 11.10 -2.57
C GLU A 265 -14.52 11.57 -3.67
N VAL A 266 -13.46 12.26 -3.27
CA VAL A 266 -12.38 12.71 -4.14
C VAL A 266 -11.11 11.95 -3.77
N ARG A 267 -10.50 11.30 -4.77
CA ARG A 267 -9.22 10.60 -4.66
C ARG A 267 -8.20 11.17 -5.63
N ALA A 268 -6.92 11.12 -5.28
CA ALA A 268 -5.86 11.41 -6.22
C ALA A 268 -5.75 10.27 -7.25
N LYS A 269 -5.72 10.59 -8.54
CA LYS A 269 -5.70 9.58 -9.60
C LYS A 269 -4.43 8.73 -9.60
N ASP A 270 -3.29 9.38 -9.42
CA ASP A 270 -1.99 8.73 -9.63
C ASP A 270 -1.58 7.85 -8.45
N SER A 271 -1.86 8.24 -7.21
CA SER A 271 -1.56 7.46 -6.00
C SER A 271 -2.75 6.64 -5.48
N GLY A 272 -3.98 7.03 -5.83
CA GLY A 272 -5.22 6.39 -5.36
C GLY A 272 -5.64 6.79 -3.95
N ILE A 273 -4.93 7.71 -3.28
CA ILE A 273 -5.23 8.10 -1.90
C ILE A 273 -6.57 8.83 -1.79
N HIS A 274 -7.25 8.62 -0.68
CA HIS A 274 -8.38 9.44 -0.28
C HIS A 274 -7.92 10.85 0.08
N LEU A 275 -8.60 11.86 -0.46
CA LEU A 275 -8.35 13.27 -0.18
C LEU A 275 -9.48 13.87 0.66
N GLY A 276 -10.73 13.60 0.30
CA GLY A 276 -11.91 14.14 0.98
C GLY A 276 -13.16 14.02 0.12
N HIS A 277 -13.98 15.07 0.11
CA HIS A 277 -15.25 15.09 -0.65
C HIS A 277 -15.45 16.41 -1.39
N VAL A 278 -16.22 16.37 -2.48
CA VAL A 278 -16.65 17.57 -3.22
C VAL A 278 -18.16 17.82 -3.04
N PHE A 279 -18.51 19.09 -2.87
CA PHE A 279 -19.87 19.58 -2.66
C PHE A 279 -20.20 20.71 -3.63
N THR A 280 -21.50 20.95 -3.85
CA THR A 280 -22.01 22.03 -4.73
C THR A 280 -22.46 23.28 -3.95
N ASP A 281 -21.92 23.47 -2.75
CA ASP A 281 -22.24 24.57 -1.83
C ASP A 281 -21.12 25.63 -1.75
N GLY A 282 -20.20 25.61 -2.71
CA GLY A 282 -19.09 26.57 -2.78
C GLY A 282 -19.49 27.96 -3.29
N PRO A 283 -18.55 28.92 -3.26
CA PRO A 283 -18.77 30.28 -3.77
C PRO A 283 -19.16 30.29 -5.24
N LYS A 284 -20.35 30.83 -5.56
CA LYS A 284 -20.88 30.87 -6.95
C LYS A 284 -19.94 31.59 -7.92
N GLN A 285 -19.25 32.64 -7.46
CA GLN A 285 -18.28 33.39 -8.26
C GLN A 285 -17.04 32.59 -8.66
N MET A 286 -16.76 31.47 -7.97
CA MET A 286 -15.62 30.58 -8.22
C MET A 286 -16.04 29.25 -8.85
N GLY A 287 -17.29 29.12 -9.31
CA GLY A 287 -17.82 27.90 -9.96
C GLY A 287 -18.80 27.10 -9.09
N GLY A 288 -19.00 27.45 -7.82
CA GLY A 288 -20.01 26.84 -6.95
C GLY A 288 -19.63 25.47 -6.37
N LEU A 289 -18.44 24.96 -6.65
CA LEU A 289 -17.92 23.73 -6.05
C LEU A 289 -17.08 24.03 -4.81
N ARG A 290 -17.07 23.06 -3.89
CA ARG A 290 -16.23 23.04 -2.70
C ARG A 290 -15.58 21.67 -2.54
N TYR A 291 -14.30 21.61 -2.86
CA TYR A 291 -13.42 20.48 -2.57
C TYR A 291 -12.96 20.60 -1.12
N CYS A 292 -13.63 19.87 -0.23
CA CYS A 292 -13.34 19.81 1.20
C CYS A 292 -12.35 18.67 1.48
N MET A 293 -11.06 19.00 1.53
CA MET A 293 -9.97 18.03 1.59
C MET A 293 -9.43 17.89 3.02
N ASN A 294 -8.82 16.75 3.34
CA ASN A 294 -8.08 16.56 4.58
C ASN A 294 -6.66 17.13 4.42
N SER A 295 -6.20 17.93 5.38
CA SER A 295 -4.80 18.35 5.47
C SER A 295 -3.86 17.15 5.55
N ALA A 296 -4.24 16.10 6.30
CA ALA A 296 -3.43 14.88 6.42
C ALA A 296 -3.17 14.12 5.12
N SER A 297 -3.87 14.48 4.02
CA SER A 297 -3.69 13.90 2.68
C SER A 297 -2.88 14.79 1.73
N LEU A 298 -2.54 16.01 2.16
CA LEU A 298 -1.85 17.01 1.38
C LEU A 298 -0.53 17.38 2.06
N ASP A 299 0.37 17.97 1.28
CA ASP A 299 1.49 18.73 1.80
C ASP A 299 1.53 20.10 1.12
N PHE A 300 1.81 21.15 1.89
CA PHE A 300 1.84 22.51 1.39
C PHE A 300 3.27 22.90 0.99
N VAL A 301 3.43 23.37 -0.25
CA VAL A 301 4.70 23.92 -0.75
C VAL A 301 4.54 25.44 -0.89
N PRO A 302 5.17 26.23 0.01
CA PRO A 302 5.14 27.69 -0.07
C PRO A 302 5.76 28.20 -1.36
N LEU A 303 5.29 29.34 -1.86
CA LEU A 303 5.77 29.97 -3.09
C LEU A 303 7.29 30.09 -3.16
N GLU A 304 7.93 30.50 -2.06
CA GLU A 304 9.39 30.64 -1.97
C GLU A 304 10.18 29.33 -2.18
N GLN A 305 9.54 28.17 -2.00
CA GLN A 305 10.17 26.85 -2.13
C GLN A 305 9.77 26.14 -3.43
N MET A 306 8.81 26.68 -4.18
CA MET A 306 8.27 26.01 -5.37
C MET A 306 9.33 25.77 -6.43
N GLU A 307 10.19 26.74 -6.72
CA GLU A 307 11.25 26.57 -7.73
C GLU A 307 12.27 25.50 -7.34
N GLU A 308 12.75 25.54 -6.09
CA GLU A 308 13.72 24.56 -5.56
C GLU A 308 13.14 23.14 -5.55
N GLN A 309 11.86 22.99 -5.24
CA GLN A 309 11.18 21.70 -5.22
C GLN A 309 10.69 21.24 -6.61
N GLY A 310 10.99 21.97 -7.69
CA GLY A 310 10.70 21.56 -9.06
C GLY A 310 9.31 21.96 -9.59
N TYR A 311 8.64 22.92 -8.96
CA TYR A 311 7.31 23.41 -9.34
C TYR A 311 7.33 24.83 -9.92
N ALA A 312 8.46 25.26 -10.50
CA ALA A 312 8.63 26.60 -11.06
C ALA A 312 7.55 26.98 -12.09
N GLU A 313 7.09 26.00 -12.89
CA GLU A 313 6.05 26.16 -13.91
C GLU A 313 4.67 26.51 -13.36
N LEU A 314 4.42 26.24 -12.07
CA LEU A 314 3.15 26.53 -11.40
C LEU A 314 3.14 27.87 -10.66
N ILE A 315 4.29 28.54 -10.54
CA ILE A 315 4.40 29.86 -9.89
C ILE A 315 3.43 30.89 -10.48
N PRO A 316 3.23 30.99 -11.81
CA PRO A 316 2.26 31.92 -12.38
C PRO A 316 0.83 31.72 -11.83
N LEU A 317 0.41 30.49 -11.56
CA LEU A 317 -0.93 30.19 -11.02
C LEU A 317 -1.13 30.70 -9.59
N VAL A 318 -0.03 30.86 -8.84
CA VAL A 318 -0.03 31.41 -7.48
C VAL A 318 -0.08 32.94 -7.53
N LEU A 319 0.66 33.55 -8.46
CA LEU A 319 0.76 35.01 -8.60
C LEU A 319 -0.43 35.64 -9.34
N GLU A 320 -1.12 34.90 -10.21
CA GLU A 320 -2.30 35.39 -10.95
C GLU A 320 -3.50 35.73 -10.04
N GLY A 321 -3.46 35.36 -8.75
CA GLY A 321 -4.48 35.68 -7.75
C GLY A 321 -4.20 36.89 -6.87
N GLU A 322 -3.09 37.61 -7.08
CA GLU A 322 -2.79 38.89 -6.41
C GLU A 322 -3.51 40.10 -7.04
#